data_AF-A0AAW7RHI7-F1
#
_entry.id   AF-A0AAW7RHI7-F1
#
_cell.length_a   1.000
_cell.length_b   1.000
_cell.length_c   1.000
_cell.angle_alpha   90.00
_cell.angle_beta   90.00
_cell.angle_gamma   90.00
#
_symmetry.space_group_name_H-M   'P 1'
#
loop_
_entity.id
_entity.type
_entity.pdbx_description
1 polymer ?
#
loop_
_entity_poly.entity_id
_entity_poly.type
_entity_poly.pdbx_seq_one_letter_code
_entity_poly.pdbx_strand_id
1 'polypeptide(L)'
;MTQASRAFLLGPLLKGVSRSFYLTLAVLPVGMRDPIGLAYLLARAADTIADTSLLPPARRLEWLLSLRAQVNGRPDEAALRSIAAEVAGQQTDSDEKVLLESLGPALGILVQLDDADRAAVRGIVTTLSEGMEFDLVTFPDETSGQLVALPDDAALDRYTYMVAGCVGEFWTTMTFLHEPGVVKRDADEMKALGIRFGKALQLTNVLRDAAKDLRIGRCYLPADRLARGRIAPGDLLGQDASQLARPVMFDLVRVALAHYRAGIDYTFAIPPRAMRLRLACIWPIVIGLMTLRLLVSNPNWIEPGRASKVRRNEVYKAVAWSIPRSLSNGSLRRWFDRLLGDIERVLDAAVVARHR
;
A
#
# COMPACT_ATOMS: atom_id res chain seq x y z
N MET A 1 -29.09 5.51 -9.03
CA MET A 1 -27.85 6.24 -9.38
C MET A 1 -27.81 6.44 -10.90
N THR A 2 -27.40 7.62 -11.37
CA THR A 2 -27.29 7.91 -12.81
C THR A 2 -25.97 7.40 -13.38
N GLN A 3 -25.93 7.07 -14.67
CA GLN A 3 -24.70 6.68 -15.37
C GLN A 3 -23.63 7.80 -15.32
N ALA A 4 -24.06 9.06 -15.30
CA ALA A 4 -23.18 10.23 -15.15
C ALA A 4 -22.47 10.26 -13.78
N SER A 5 -23.17 9.91 -12.69
CA SER A 5 -22.57 9.83 -11.35
C SER A 5 -21.52 8.71 -11.29
N ARG A 6 -21.81 7.52 -11.83
CA ARG A 6 -20.83 6.42 -11.90
C ARG A 6 -19.58 6.81 -12.69
N ALA A 7 -19.75 7.46 -13.84
CA ALA A 7 -18.64 7.90 -14.69
C ALA A 7 -17.77 8.97 -14.01
N PHE A 8 -18.37 9.87 -13.24
CA PHE A 8 -17.63 10.86 -12.45
C PHE A 8 -16.79 10.20 -11.35
N LEU A 9 -17.39 9.28 -10.58
CA LEU A 9 -16.73 8.61 -9.45
C LEU A 9 -15.55 7.76 -9.91
N LEU A 10 -15.78 6.88 -10.88
CA LEU A 10 -14.77 5.93 -11.37
C LEU A 10 -13.82 6.53 -12.43
N GLY A 11 -13.97 7.81 -12.75
CA GLY A 11 -13.14 8.54 -13.70
C GLY A 11 -12.44 9.74 -13.04
N PRO A 12 -12.96 10.97 -13.19
CA PRO A 12 -12.37 12.18 -12.63
C PRO A 12 -12.02 12.11 -11.14
N LEU A 13 -12.95 11.67 -10.29
CA LEU A 13 -12.72 11.64 -8.84
C LEU A 13 -11.63 10.61 -8.49
N LEU A 14 -11.75 9.39 -9.00
CA LEU A 14 -10.74 8.35 -8.84
C LEU A 14 -9.35 8.85 -9.26
N LYS A 15 -9.23 9.55 -10.39
CA LYS A 15 -7.97 10.14 -10.83
C LYS A 15 -7.41 11.16 -9.84
N GLY A 16 -8.26 12.02 -9.27
CA GLY A 16 -7.88 13.01 -8.26
C GLY A 16 -7.25 12.38 -7.03
N VAL A 17 -7.93 11.38 -6.44
CA VAL A 17 -7.52 10.75 -5.18
C VAL A 17 -6.48 9.63 -5.32
N SER A 18 -6.23 9.13 -6.54
CA SER A 18 -5.32 7.99 -6.78
C SER A 18 -3.97 8.34 -7.42
N ARG A 19 -3.70 9.61 -7.75
CA ARG A 19 -2.41 10.17 -8.26
C ARG A 19 -1.47 9.13 -8.90
N SER A 20 -0.53 8.57 -8.13
CA SER A 20 0.49 7.61 -8.62
C SER A 20 -0.06 6.22 -8.97
N PHE A 21 -1.13 5.79 -8.32
CA PHE A 21 -1.80 4.51 -8.54
C PHE A 21 -2.80 4.56 -9.72
N TYR A 22 -3.28 5.75 -10.11
CA TYR A 22 -4.23 5.93 -11.21
C TYR A 22 -3.76 5.26 -12.51
N LEU A 23 -2.47 5.35 -12.83
CA LEU A 23 -1.93 4.77 -14.05
C LEU A 23 -2.14 3.24 -14.09
N THR A 24 -1.91 2.57 -12.96
CA THR A 24 -2.13 1.14 -12.75
C THR A 24 -3.61 0.78 -12.92
N LEU A 25 -4.50 1.62 -12.38
CA LEU A 25 -5.95 1.43 -12.53
C LEU A 25 -6.41 1.64 -13.98
N ALA A 26 -5.87 2.65 -14.67
CA ALA A 26 -6.24 2.99 -16.04
C ALA A 26 -5.82 1.91 -17.06
N VAL A 27 -4.76 1.16 -16.78
CA VAL A 27 -4.27 0.10 -17.68
C VAL A 27 -5.04 -1.21 -17.53
N LEU A 28 -5.81 -1.42 -16.46
CA LEU A 28 -6.57 -2.65 -16.22
C LEU A 28 -7.53 -3.03 -17.37
N PRO A 29 -7.86 -4.32 -17.53
CA PRO A 29 -8.97 -4.76 -18.37
C PRO A 29 -10.32 -4.20 -17.90
N VAL A 30 -11.28 -4.05 -18.81
CA VAL A 30 -12.53 -3.28 -18.56
C VAL A 30 -13.37 -3.88 -17.43
N GLY A 31 -13.53 -5.21 -17.38
CA GLY A 31 -14.34 -5.87 -16.34
C GLY A 31 -13.84 -5.63 -14.92
N MET A 32 -12.52 -5.48 -14.75
CA MET A 32 -11.91 -5.28 -13.43
C MET A 32 -11.94 -3.83 -12.93
N ARG A 33 -12.16 -2.85 -13.82
CA ARG A 33 -11.97 -1.43 -13.47
C ARG A 33 -12.96 -0.93 -12.44
N ASP A 34 -14.21 -1.31 -12.57
CA ASP A 34 -15.28 -0.83 -11.69
C ASP A 34 -15.16 -1.40 -10.27
N PRO A 35 -15.06 -2.72 -10.04
CA PRO A 35 -14.90 -3.25 -8.68
C PRO A 35 -13.58 -2.79 -8.03
N ILE A 36 -12.47 -2.76 -8.77
CA ILE A 36 -11.18 -2.31 -8.22
C ILE A 36 -11.20 -0.80 -7.96
N GLY A 37 -11.76 -0.01 -8.87
CA GLY A 37 -11.90 1.44 -8.72
C GLY A 37 -12.77 1.79 -7.51
N LEU A 38 -13.89 1.09 -7.33
CA LEU A 38 -14.76 1.29 -6.18
C LEU A 38 -14.09 0.88 -4.87
N ALA A 39 -13.44 -0.29 -4.83
CA ALA A 39 -12.67 -0.72 -3.66
C ALA A 39 -11.61 0.32 -3.27
N TYR A 40 -10.91 0.88 -4.27
CA TYR A 40 -9.93 1.95 -4.02
C TYR A 40 -10.58 3.21 -3.44
N LEU A 41 -11.72 3.67 -3.99
CA LEU A 41 -12.41 4.85 -3.46
C LEU A 41 -12.85 4.65 -2.01
N LEU A 42 -13.45 3.51 -1.69
CA LEU A 42 -13.91 3.19 -0.34
C LEU A 42 -12.73 3.05 0.64
N ALA A 43 -11.66 2.37 0.23
CA ALA A 43 -10.44 2.28 1.01
C ALA A 43 -9.80 3.66 1.24
N ARG A 44 -9.75 4.52 0.21
CA ARG A 44 -9.22 5.87 0.34
C ARG A 44 -10.07 6.75 1.25
N ALA A 45 -11.40 6.60 1.22
CA ALA A 45 -12.27 7.29 2.16
C ALA A 45 -12.03 6.84 3.60
N ALA A 46 -11.86 5.53 3.83
CA ALA A 46 -11.51 4.99 5.15
C ALA A 46 -10.14 5.53 5.64
N ASP A 47 -9.16 5.60 4.74
CA ASP A 47 -7.83 6.16 5.00
C ASP A 47 -7.92 7.65 5.38
N THR A 48 -8.66 8.46 4.61
CA THR A 48 -8.90 9.88 4.93
C THR A 48 -9.58 10.07 6.30
N ILE A 49 -10.48 9.17 6.70
CA ILE A 49 -11.10 9.19 8.04
C ILE A 49 -10.06 8.85 9.13
N ALA A 50 -9.21 7.85 8.91
CA ALA A 50 -8.19 7.43 9.88
C ALA A 50 -7.06 8.45 10.05
N ASP A 51 -6.67 9.14 8.97
CA ASP A 51 -5.55 10.08 8.94
C ASP A 51 -5.89 11.54 9.30
N THR A 52 -7.17 11.87 9.51
CA THR A 52 -7.58 13.25 9.80
C THR A 52 -7.10 13.72 11.19
N SER A 53 -5.97 14.43 11.23
CA SER A 53 -5.33 14.85 12.49
C SER A 53 -6.15 15.85 13.33
N LEU A 54 -7.24 16.38 12.78
CA LEU A 54 -8.11 17.37 13.42
C LEU A 54 -9.16 16.73 14.35
N LEU A 55 -9.37 15.42 14.25
CA LEU A 55 -10.22 14.66 15.16
C LEU A 55 -9.36 13.83 16.13
N PRO A 56 -9.81 13.59 17.38
CA PRO A 56 -9.15 12.64 18.26
C PRO A 56 -9.20 11.20 17.71
N PRO A 57 -8.20 10.34 17.97
CA PRO A 57 -8.15 8.96 17.47
C PRO A 57 -9.41 8.14 17.75
N ALA A 58 -10.00 8.29 18.95
CA ALA A 58 -11.25 7.61 19.31
C ALA A 58 -12.41 7.99 18.36
N ARG A 59 -12.51 9.26 17.98
CA ARG A 59 -13.54 9.74 17.06
C ARG A 59 -13.29 9.28 15.62
N ARG A 60 -12.03 9.22 15.19
CA ARG A 60 -11.64 8.64 13.90
C ARG A 60 -12.03 7.16 13.84
N LEU A 61 -11.80 6.42 14.92
CA LEU A 61 -12.16 5.00 15.03
C LEU A 61 -13.68 4.80 14.94
N GLU A 62 -14.48 5.60 15.64
CA GLU A 62 -15.94 5.55 15.53
C GLU A 62 -16.43 5.73 14.09
N TRP A 63 -15.86 6.70 13.37
CA TRP A 63 -16.20 6.94 11.96
C TRP A 63 -15.71 5.87 11.00
N LEU A 64 -14.54 5.31 11.26
CA LEU A 64 -14.02 4.19 10.50
C LEU A 64 -14.91 2.95 10.65
N LEU A 65 -15.32 2.63 11.88
CA LEU A 65 -16.22 1.51 12.18
C LEU A 65 -17.62 1.75 11.60
N SER A 66 -18.11 2.99 11.67
CA SER A 66 -19.37 3.38 11.03
C SER A 66 -19.31 3.14 9.52
N LEU A 67 -18.27 3.64 8.82
CA LEU A 67 -18.10 3.40 7.38
C LEU A 67 -18.03 1.90 7.05
N ARG A 68 -17.28 1.10 7.84
CA ARG A 68 -17.20 -0.35 7.67
C ARG A 68 -18.58 -1.01 7.81
N ALA A 69 -19.41 -0.56 8.74
CA ALA A 69 -20.79 -1.03 8.88
C ALA A 69 -21.65 -0.65 7.67
N GLN A 70 -21.50 0.57 7.12
CA GLN A 70 -22.23 0.99 5.92
C GLN A 70 -21.86 0.18 4.67
N VAL A 71 -20.59 -0.19 4.52
CA VAL A 71 -20.10 -1.02 3.40
C VAL A 71 -20.68 -2.44 3.45
N ASN A 72 -20.74 -3.03 4.65
CA ASN A 72 -21.19 -4.40 4.85
C ASN A 72 -22.71 -4.54 5.00
N GLY A 73 -23.38 -3.49 5.46
CA GLY A 73 -24.81 -3.45 5.72
C GLY A 73 -25.65 -2.82 4.61
N ARG A 74 -26.82 -2.30 5.02
CA ARG A 74 -27.65 -1.43 4.21
C ARG A 74 -27.22 0.01 4.48
N PRO A 75 -26.75 0.76 3.47
CA PRO A 75 -26.31 2.14 3.67
C PRO A 75 -27.43 3.03 4.25
N ASP A 76 -27.09 3.78 5.29
CA ASP A 76 -27.89 4.84 5.90
C ASP A 76 -27.33 6.20 5.50
N GLU A 77 -28.10 6.94 4.71
CA GLU A 77 -27.77 8.27 4.23
C GLU A 77 -27.56 9.29 5.38
N ALA A 78 -28.21 9.10 6.54
CA ALA A 78 -27.98 9.97 7.68
C ALA A 78 -26.57 9.78 8.24
N ALA A 79 -26.16 8.53 8.48
CA ALA A 79 -24.81 8.20 8.94
C ALA A 79 -23.72 8.68 7.97
N LEU A 80 -23.91 8.50 6.67
CA LEU A 80 -22.95 8.95 5.65
C LEU A 80 -22.81 10.48 5.62
N ARG A 81 -23.92 11.21 5.74
CA ARG A 81 -23.89 12.68 5.86
C ARG A 81 -23.18 13.13 7.13
N SER A 82 -23.34 12.44 8.25
CA SER A 82 -22.63 12.75 9.49
C SER A 82 -21.12 12.58 9.35
N ILE A 83 -20.66 11.49 8.71
CA ILE A 83 -19.24 11.27 8.40
C ILE A 83 -18.72 12.42 7.53
N ALA A 84 -19.41 12.73 6.43
CA ALA A 84 -18.98 13.79 5.52
C ALA A 84 -18.97 15.16 6.19
N ALA A 85 -19.99 15.51 6.98
CA ALA A 85 -20.06 16.80 7.65
C ALA A 85 -18.91 17.03 8.63
N GLU A 86 -18.56 16.01 9.42
CA GLU A 86 -17.52 16.14 10.44
C GLU A 86 -16.11 16.00 9.87
N VAL A 87 -15.90 15.04 8.95
CA VAL A 87 -14.56 14.75 8.42
C VAL A 87 -14.22 15.64 7.23
N ALA A 88 -15.15 15.86 6.29
CA ALA A 88 -14.87 16.60 5.07
C ALA A 88 -14.70 18.12 5.34
N GLY A 89 -15.31 18.63 6.41
CA GLY A 89 -15.08 19.99 6.90
C GLY A 89 -13.64 20.24 7.39
N GLN A 90 -12.89 19.18 7.67
CA GLN A 90 -11.51 19.23 8.16
C GLN A 90 -10.48 18.99 7.04
N GLN A 91 -10.92 18.63 5.82
CA GLN A 91 -10.02 18.33 4.71
C GLN A 91 -9.61 19.58 3.94
N THR A 92 -8.32 19.71 3.68
CA THR A 92 -7.76 20.77 2.83
C THR A 92 -7.69 20.37 1.35
N ASP A 93 -7.68 19.07 1.06
CA ASP A 93 -7.73 18.54 -0.30
C ASP A 93 -9.18 18.49 -0.81
N SER A 94 -9.45 19.18 -1.93
CA SER A 94 -10.79 19.27 -2.51
C SER A 94 -11.31 17.92 -3.00
N ASP A 95 -10.44 17.03 -3.49
CA ASP A 95 -10.85 15.76 -4.06
C ASP A 95 -11.21 14.75 -2.95
N GLU A 96 -10.49 14.78 -1.81
CA GLU A 96 -10.83 13.95 -0.65
C GLU A 96 -12.12 14.42 0.03
N LYS A 97 -12.34 15.73 0.07
CA LYS A 97 -13.63 16.29 0.51
C LYS A 97 -14.78 15.79 -0.37
N VAL A 98 -14.65 15.92 -1.70
CA VAL A 98 -15.65 15.43 -2.66
C VAL A 98 -15.85 13.92 -2.54
N LEU A 99 -14.80 13.16 -2.25
CA LEU A 99 -14.88 11.72 -2.01
C LEU A 99 -15.78 11.39 -0.81
N LEU A 100 -15.59 12.05 0.33
CA LEU A 100 -16.39 11.84 1.53
C LEU A 100 -17.86 12.24 1.29
N GLU A 101 -18.10 13.34 0.59
CA GLU A 101 -19.44 13.78 0.18
C GLU A 101 -20.11 12.81 -0.82
N SER A 102 -19.30 11.98 -1.50
CA SER A 102 -19.75 11.02 -2.52
C SER A 102 -19.93 9.59 -2.00
N LEU A 103 -19.87 9.35 -0.68
CA LEU A 103 -20.00 8.00 -0.10
C LEU A 103 -21.33 7.31 -0.44
N GLY A 104 -22.46 8.02 -0.36
CA GLY A 104 -23.78 7.48 -0.72
C GLY A 104 -23.82 6.95 -2.16
N PRO A 105 -23.49 7.79 -3.16
CA PRO A 105 -23.32 7.35 -4.54
C PRO A 105 -22.34 6.17 -4.73
N ALA A 106 -21.19 6.17 -4.05
CA ALA A 106 -20.22 5.08 -4.12
C ALA A 106 -20.80 3.74 -3.61
N LEU A 107 -21.50 3.76 -2.47
CA LEU A 107 -22.19 2.57 -1.95
C LEU A 107 -23.38 2.17 -2.85
N GLY A 108 -23.98 3.12 -3.57
CA GLY A 108 -24.93 2.85 -4.64
C GLY A 108 -24.33 2.03 -5.79
N ILE A 109 -23.06 2.27 -6.15
CA ILE A 109 -22.33 1.42 -7.11
C ILE A 109 -22.13 0.02 -6.52
N LEU A 110 -21.73 -0.09 -5.25
CA LEU A 110 -21.47 -1.37 -4.58
C LEU A 110 -22.67 -2.31 -4.66
N VAL A 111 -23.88 -1.79 -4.44
CA VAL A 111 -25.12 -2.57 -4.50
C VAL A 111 -25.42 -3.07 -5.92
N GLN A 112 -24.96 -2.37 -6.96
CA GLN A 112 -25.16 -2.72 -8.36
C GLN A 112 -24.13 -3.71 -8.93
N LEU A 113 -23.03 -3.97 -8.21
CA LEU A 113 -22.09 -5.01 -8.61
C LEU A 113 -22.74 -6.39 -8.50
N ASP A 114 -22.22 -7.35 -9.27
CA ASP A 114 -22.61 -8.75 -9.10
C ASP A 114 -22.20 -9.29 -7.73
N ASP A 115 -22.74 -10.45 -7.35
CA ASP A 115 -22.54 -11.02 -6.02
C ASP A 115 -21.06 -11.28 -5.70
N ALA A 116 -20.28 -11.73 -6.67
CA ALA A 116 -18.88 -12.10 -6.48
C ALA A 116 -18.01 -10.85 -6.30
N ASP A 117 -18.18 -9.85 -7.17
CA ASP A 117 -17.48 -8.57 -7.10
C ASP A 117 -17.86 -7.82 -5.83
N ARG A 118 -19.16 -7.78 -5.49
CA ARG A 118 -19.64 -7.13 -4.28
C ARG A 118 -19.07 -7.78 -3.02
N ALA A 119 -19.03 -9.11 -2.96
CA ALA A 119 -18.42 -9.83 -1.84
C ALA A 119 -16.92 -9.53 -1.73
N ALA A 120 -16.20 -9.53 -2.86
CA ALA A 120 -14.78 -9.25 -2.89
C ALA A 120 -14.45 -7.80 -2.47
N VAL A 121 -15.21 -6.81 -2.94
CA VAL A 121 -15.06 -5.39 -2.55
C VAL A 121 -15.35 -5.19 -1.06
N ARG A 122 -16.41 -5.82 -0.53
CA ARG A 122 -16.70 -5.79 0.92
C ARG A 122 -15.57 -6.39 1.75
N GLY A 123 -15.06 -7.55 1.32
CA GLY A 123 -13.96 -8.24 1.99
C GLY A 123 -12.72 -7.36 2.08
N ILE A 124 -12.25 -6.82 0.95
CA ILE A 124 -11.03 -6.02 0.93
C ILE A 124 -11.16 -4.71 1.73
N VAL A 125 -12.30 -4.01 1.64
CA VAL A 125 -12.52 -2.78 2.41
C VAL A 125 -12.58 -3.08 3.91
N THR A 126 -13.16 -4.22 4.29
CA THR A 126 -13.16 -4.69 5.68
C THR A 126 -11.74 -4.92 6.18
N THR A 127 -10.93 -5.73 5.48
CA THR A 127 -9.55 -6.01 5.90
C THR A 127 -8.65 -4.77 5.93
N LEU A 128 -8.79 -3.86 4.96
CA LEU A 128 -8.05 -2.59 4.97
C LEU A 128 -8.42 -1.72 6.16
N SER A 129 -9.72 -1.61 6.46
CA SER A 129 -10.19 -0.84 7.61
C SER A 129 -9.84 -1.49 8.95
N GLU A 130 -9.70 -2.82 9.04
CA GLU A 130 -9.12 -3.50 10.21
C GLU A 130 -7.65 -3.11 10.42
N GLY A 131 -6.89 -2.94 9.35
CA GLY A 131 -5.52 -2.44 9.41
C GLY A 131 -5.44 -1.00 9.93
N MET A 132 -6.37 -0.14 9.53
CA MET A 132 -6.47 1.24 10.01
C MET A 132 -6.92 1.31 11.48
N GLU A 133 -7.85 0.44 11.88
CA GLU A 133 -8.26 0.29 13.28
C GLU A 133 -7.09 -0.18 14.14
N PHE A 134 -6.34 -1.18 13.68
CA PHE A 134 -5.12 -1.62 14.36
C PHE A 134 -4.15 -0.46 14.55
N ASP A 135 -3.96 0.40 13.55
CA ASP A 135 -3.07 1.57 13.63
C ASP A 135 -3.54 2.56 14.72
N LEU A 136 -4.82 2.93 14.70
CA LEU A 136 -5.44 3.86 15.66
C LEU A 136 -5.43 3.36 17.11
N VAL A 137 -5.45 2.04 17.31
CA VAL A 137 -5.45 1.42 18.64
C VAL A 137 -4.02 1.16 19.14
N THR A 138 -3.09 0.87 18.24
CA THR A 138 -1.72 0.49 18.61
C THR A 138 -0.85 1.69 18.95
N PHE A 139 -0.96 2.77 18.16
CA PHE A 139 -0.10 3.92 18.31
C PHE A 139 -0.78 5.04 19.09
N PRO A 140 -0.01 5.86 19.82
CA PRO A 140 -0.56 6.94 20.59
C PRO A 140 -1.05 8.07 19.68
N ASP A 141 -1.83 8.99 20.27
CA ASP A 141 -2.19 10.24 19.62
C ASP A 141 -0.93 11.00 19.15
N GLU A 142 -1.00 11.60 17.96
CA GLU A 142 0.17 12.23 17.33
C GLU A 142 0.75 13.41 18.13
N THR A 143 -0.03 13.98 19.06
CA THR A 143 0.37 15.09 19.93
C THR A 143 0.86 14.67 21.31
N SER A 144 0.77 13.38 21.64
CA SER A 144 1.10 12.85 22.98
C SER A 144 2.58 12.96 23.35
N GLY A 145 3.47 13.12 22.37
CA GLY A 145 4.92 13.04 22.56
C GLY A 145 5.43 11.62 22.88
N GLN A 146 4.56 10.61 22.85
CA GLN A 146 4.92 9.21 23.06
C GLN A 146 5.31 8.55 21.74
N LEU A 147 6.20 7.56 21.82
CA LEU A 147 6.62 6.75 20.69
C LEU A 147 6.43 5.27 21.03
N VAL A 148 5.57 4.59 20.28
CA VAL A 148 5.30 3.16 20.46
C VAL A 148 5.81 2.39 19.25
N ALA A 149 6.54 1.31 19.52
CA ALA A 149 7.01 0.37 18.51
C ALA A 149 6.08 -0.85 18.41
N LEU A 150 5.99 -1.44 17.21
CA LEU A 150 5.38 -2.76 17.07
C LEU A 150 6.15 -3.79 17.92
N PRO A 151 5.47 -4.75 18.55
CA PRO A 151 6.13 -5.66 19.50
C PRO A 151 7.15 -6.57 18.81
N ASP A 152 6.80 -7.13 17.65
CA ASP A 152 7.58 -8.17 16.97
C ASP A 152 7.32 -8.21 15.45
N ASP A 153 8.04 -9.11 14.78
CA ASP A 153 7.88 -9.39 13.35
C ASP A 153 6.49 -9.89 12.96
N ALA A 154 5.79 -10.61 13.85
CA ALA A 154 4.48 -11.14 13.57
C ALA A 154 3.42 -10.02 13.53
N ALA A 155 3.54 -9.01 14.39
CA ALA A 155 2.73 -7.80 14.35
C ALA A 155 2.98 -7.01 13.06
N LEU A 156 4.24 -6.84 12.65
CA LEU A 156 4.57 -6.19 11.37
C LEU A 156 4.03 -6.98 10.16
N ASP A 157 4.15 -8.30 10.15
CA ASP A 157 3.63 -9.15 9.09
C ASP A 157 2.10 -9.08 8.99
N ARG A 158 1.40 -9.09 10.14
CA ARG A 158 -0.06 -8.93 10.21
C ARG A 158 -0.48 -7.56 9.72
N TYR A 159 0.18 -6.50 10.18
CA TYR A 159 -0.09 -5.14 9.74
C TYR A 159 0.08 -5.01 8.21
N THR A 160 1.22 -5.44 7.68
CA THR A 160 1.50 -5.39 6.23
C THR A 160 0.55 -6.27 5.40
N TYR A 161 0.01 -7.36 5.96
CA TYR A 161 -1.11 -8.08 5.34
C TYR A 161 -2.36 -7.21 5.27
N MET A 162 -2.83 -6.68 6.41
CA MET A 162 -4.11 -5.98 6.50
C MET A 162 -4.15 -4.73 5.62
N VAL A 163 -3.04 -3.98 5.51
CA VAL A 163 -3.02 -2.70 4.77
C VAL A 163 -2.54 -2.82 3.32
N ALA A 164 -2.01 -3.97 2.89
CA ALA A 164 -1.49 -4.12 1.52
C ALA A 164 -1.47 -5.56 0.99
N GLY A 165 -1.14 -6.56 1.81
CA GLY A 165 -1.12 -7.96 1.37
C GLY A 165 -2.49 -8.44 0.88
N CYS A 166 -3.57 -8.09 1.61
CA CYS A 166 -4.95 -8.36 1.22
C CYS A 166 -5.30 -7.79 -0.17
N VAL A 167 -4.68 -6.67 -0.59
CA VAL A 167 -4.90 -6.09 -1.92
C VAL A 167 -4.40 -7.02 -3.02
N GLY A 168 -3.31 -7.74 -2.78
CA GLY A 168 -2.80 -8.75 -3.71
C GLY A 168 -3.74 -9.95 -3.86
N GLU A 169 -4.37 -10.39 -2.77
CA GLU A 169 -5.40 -11.43 -2.78
C GLU A 169 -6.66 -10.97 -3.53
N PHE A 170 -7.13 -9.75 -3.26
CA PHE A 170 -8.26 -9.14 -3.96
C PHE A 170 -7.98 -9.00 -5.47
N TRP A 171 -6.80 -8.48 -5.84
CA TRP A 171 -6.40 -8.33 -7.25
C TRP A 171 -6.34 -9.67 -7.98
N THR A 172 -5.84 -10.71 -7.30
CA THR A 172 -5.82 -12.07 -7.83
C THR A 172 -7.25 -12.55 -8.06
N THR A 173 -8.13 -12.40 -7.07
CA THR A 173 -9.55 -12.77 -7.18
C THR A 173 -10.22 -12.08 -8.37
N MET A 174 -10.03 -10.77 -8.53
CA MET A 174 -10.55 -10.01 -9.68
C MET A 174 -9.99 -10.51 -11.01
N THR A 175 -8.71 -10.90 -11.05
CA THR A 175 -8.10 -11.46 -12.26
C THR A 175 -8.73 -12.80 -12.63
N PHE A 176 -8.98 -13.69 -11.67
CA PHE A 176 -9.59 -14.99 -11.95
C PHE A 176 -11.07 -14.87 -12.36
N LEU A 177 -11.82 -13.90 -11.80
CA LEU A 177 -13.21 -13.66 -12.15
C LEU A 177 -13.38 -13.04 -13.54
N HIS A 178 -12.57 -12.02 -13.85
CA HIS A 178 -12.78 -11.19 -15.05
C HIS A 178 -11.87 -11.52 -16.23
N GLU A 179 -10.80 -12.29 -16.00
CA GLU A 179 -9.85 -12.72 -17.03
C GLU A 179 -9.64 -14.24 -16.99
N PRO A 180 -10.73 -15.04 -17.13
CA PRO A 180 -10.68 -16.49 -16.96
C PRO A 180 -9.71 -17.13 -17.96
N GLY A 181 -8.88 -18.06 -17.45
CA GLY A 181 -7.89 -18.78 -18.26
C GLY A 181 -6.67 -17.96 -18.68
N VAL A 182 -6.54 -16.69 -18.26
CA VAL A 182 -5.32 -15.91 -18.48
C VAL A 182 -4.17 -16.46 -17.64
N VAL A 183 -4.41 -16.68 -16.35
CA VAL A 183 -3.45 -17.32 -15.45
C VAL A 183 -3.77 -18.82 -15.37
N LYS A 184 -2.74 -19.65 -15.54
CA LYS A 184 -2.87 -21.12 -15.52
C LYS A 184 -2.46 -21.77 -14.20
N ARG A 185 -1.79 -21.00 -13.32
CA ARG A 185 -1.41 -21.47 -11.99
C ARG A 185 -2.64 -21.57 -11.10
N ASP A 186 -2.51 -22.36 -10.05
CA ASP A 186 -3.54 -22.50 -9.03
C ASP A 186 -3.89 -21.15 -8.38
N ALA A 187 -5.17 -20.96 -8.06
CA ALA A 187 -5.68 -19.69 -7.53
C ALA A 187 -5.10 -19.36 -6.16
N ASP A 188 -4.92 -20.35 -5.29
CA ASP A 188 -4.40 -20.13 -3.93
C ASP A 188 -2.89 -19.89 -3.96
N GLU A 189 -2.16 -20.56 -4.87
CA GLU A 189 -0.75 -20.22 -5.13
C GLU A 189 -0.60 -18.76 -5.58
N MET A 190 -1.45 -18.32 -6.51
CA MET A 190 -1.43 -16.94 -7.01
C MET A 190 -1.79 -15.94 -5.93
N LYS A 191 -2.77 -16.22 -5.08
CA LYS A 191 -3.11 -15.37 -3.93
C LYS A 191 -1.95 -15.28 -2.95
N ALA A 192 -1.27 -16.38 -2.64
CA ALA A 192 -0.11 -16.37 -1.75
C ALA A 192 1.04 -15.51 -2.31
N LEU A 193 1.31 -15.59 -3.61
CA LEU A 193 2.26 -14.71 -4.29
C LEU A 193 1.81 -13.25 -4.26
N GLY A 194 0.53 -12.99 -4.52
CA GLY A 194 -0.09 -11.66 -4.45
C GLY A 194 0.01 -11.02 -3.06
N ILE A 195 -0.27 -11.79 -2.00
CA ILE A 195 -0.13 -11.34 -0.60
C ILE A 195 1.30 -10.91 -0.32
N ARG A 196 2.28 -11.73 -0.71
CA ARG A 196 3.69 -11.38 -0.54
C ARG A 196 4.05 -10.14 -1.34
N PHE A 197 3.54 -10.00 -2.56
CA PHE A 197 3.76 -8.81 -3.36
C PHE A 197 3.24 -7.53 -2.67
N GLY A 198 2.01 -7.54 -2.15
CA GLY A 198 1.45 -6.44 -1.38
C GLY A 198 2.30 -6.08 -0.16
N LYS A 199 2.75 -7.09 0.60
CA LYS A 199 3.66 -6.91 1.75
C LYS A 199 4.99 -6.25 1.34
N ALA A 200 5.55 -6.58 0.17
CA ALA A 200 6.77 -5.95 -0.33
C ALA A 200 6.61 -4.42 -0.49
N LEU A 201 5.47 -4.01 -1.05
CA LEU A 201 5.16 -2.60 -1.26
C LEU A 201 5.00 -1.87 0.08
N GLN A 202 4.31 -2.49 1.04
CA GLN A 202 4.11 -1.86 2.34
C GLN A 202 5.38 -1.81 3.19
N LEU A 203 6.19 -2.86 3.22
CA LEU A 203 7.49 -2.81 3.89
C LEU A 203 8.39 -1.70 3.31
N THR A 204 8.32 -1.48 2.00
CA THR A 204 9.03 -0.38 1.36
C THR A 204 8.51 0.98 1.82
N ASN A 205 7.19 1.14 1.99
CA ASN A 205 6.61 2.38 2.54
C ASN A 205 7.02 2.59 4.01
N VAL A 206 6.88 1.56 4.85
CA VAL A 206 7.28 1.56 6.26
C VAL A 206 8.72 2.06 6.43
N LEU A 207 9.65 1.53 5.63
CA LEU A 207 11.05 1.93 5.71
C LEU A 207 11.31 3.33 5.11
N ARG A 208 10.63 3.68 4.02
CA ARG A 208 10.78 4.99 3.36
C ARG A 208 10.27 6.13 4.25
N ASP A 209 9.15 5.91 4.92
CA ASP A 209 8.41 6.94 5.64
C ASP A 209 8.68 6.95 7.15
N ALA A 210 9.51 6.02 7.66
CA ALA A 210 9.90 5.90 9.06
C ALA A 210 10.23 7.24 9.72
N ALA A 211 10.97 8.12 9.03
CA ALA A 211 11.29 9.46 9.52
C ALA A 211 10.02 10.25 9.92
N LYS A 212 8.98 10.25 9.07
CA LYS A 212 7.71 10.93 9.33
C LYS A 212 6.97 10.22 10.47
N ASP A 213 6.85 8.90 10.37
CA ASP A 213 6.03 8.10 11.28
C ASP A 213 6.52 8.19 12.73
N LEU A 214 7.84 8.13 12.94
CA LEU A 214 8.45 8.25 14.27
C LEU A 214 8.10 9.58 14.97
N ARG A 215 7.95 10.67 14.20
CA ARG A 215 7.66 12.01 14.75
C ARG A 215 6.21 12.21 15.16
N ILE A 216 5.33 11.33 14.71
CA ILE A 216 3.92 11.29 15.11
C ILE A 216 3.63 10.11 16.03
N GLY A 217 4.68 9.55 16.66
CA GLY A 217 4.56 8.50 17.67
C GLY A 217 4.42 7.07 17.12
N ARG A 218 4.52 6.88 15.80
CA ARG A 218 4.35 5.58 15.13
C ARG A 218 5.70 4.96 14.79
N CYS A 219 6.07 3.86 15.44
CA CYS A 219 7.26 3.08 15.09
C CYS A 219 6.86 1.69 14.58
N TYR A 220 6.85 1.50 13.27
CA TYR A 220 6.55 0.20 12.66
C TYR A 220 7.72 -0.80 12.74
N LEU A 221 8.91 -0.37 13.20
CA LEU A 221 10.06 -1.27 13.35
C LEU A 221 9.82 -2.19 14.57
N PRO A 222 10.01 -3.51 14.44
CA PRO A 222 9.79 -4.44 15.56
C PRO A 222 10.70 -4.16 16.75
N ALA A 223 10.12 -4.08 17.95
CA ALA A 223 10.83 -3.79 19.20
C ALA A 223 11.85 -4.88 19.54
N ASP A 224 11.55 -6.14 19.24
CA ASP A 224 12.49 -7.26 19.43
C ASP A 224 13.75 -7.12 18.55
N ARG A 225 13.62 -6.65 17.30
CA ARG A 225 14.75 -6.34 16.42
C ARG A 225 15.55 -5.15 16.92
N LEU A 226 14.88 -4.09 17.36
CA LEU A 226 15.53 -2.92 17.97
C LEU A 226 16.32 -3.32 19.22
N ALA A 227 15.73 -4.16 20.08
CA ALA A 227 16.36 -4.66 21.31
C ALA A 227 17.60 -5.52 21.05
N ARG A 228 17.65 -6.32 19.97
CA ARG A 228 18.88 -7.04 19.57
C ARG A 228 20.04 -6.09 19.26
N GLY A 229 19.73 -4.89 18.78
CA GLY A 229 20.69 -3.80 18.57
C GLY A 229 20.92 -2.91 19.80
N ARG A 230 20.25 -3.18 20.93
CA ARG A 230 20.19 -2.32 22.13
C ARG A 230 19.69 -0.91 21.82
N ILE A 231 18.73 -0.80 20.91
CA ILE A 231 18.12 0.46 20.48
C ILE A 231 16.77 0.57 21.19
N ALA A 232 16.59 1.59 22.02
CA ALA A 232 15.27 1.96 22.51
C ALA A 232 14.52 2.74 21.41
N PRO A 233 13.17 2.66 21.32
CA PRO A 233 12.43 3.42 20.32
C PRO A 233 12.76 4.92 20.32
N GLY A 234 12.94 5.53 21.51
CA GLY A 234 13.30 6.94 21.64
C GLY A 234 14.64 7.32 20.99
N ASP A 235 15.59 6.38 20.88
CA ASP A 235 16.88 6.62 20.22
C ASP A 235 16.70 6.92 18.72
N LEU A 236 15.59 6.48 18.13
CA LEU A 236 15.24 6.70 16.72
C LEU A 236 14.85 8.17 16.42
N LEU A 237 14.71 9.01 17.45
CA LEU A 237 14.50 10.45 17.31
C LEU A 237 15.81 11.25 17.45
N GLY A 238 16.92 10.60 17.79
CA GLY A 238 18.24 11.22 17.96
C GLY A 238 18.97 11.51 16.65
N GLN A 239 20.08 12.23 16.74
CA GLN A 239 20.91 12.59 15.58
C GLN A 239 21.53 11.36 14.90
N ASP A 240 21.88 10.33 15.67
CA ASP A 240 22.52 9.10 15.17
C ASP A 240 21.50 7.99 14.80
N ALA A 241 20.20 8.28 14.83
CA ALA A 241 19.13 7.31 14.63
C ALA A 241 19.30 6.47 13.36
N SER A 242 19.68 7.11 12.25
CA SER A 242 19.85 6.44 10.97
C SER A 242 20.98 5.40 10.99
N GLN A 243 22.08 5.71 11.68
CA GLN A 243 23.22 4.79 11.82
C GLN A 243 22.88 3.64 12.76
N LEU A 244 22.26 3.94 13.90
CA LEU A 244 21.83 2.96 14.90
C LEU A 244 20.86 1.94 14.27
N ALA A 245 19.83 2.41 13.59
CA ALA A 245 18.77 1.57 13.01
C ALA A 245 19.13 0.93 11.66
N ARG A 246 20.28 1.26 11.07
CA ARG A 246 20.73 0.71 9.77
C ARG A 246 20.73 -0.83 9.71
N PRO A 247 21.27 -1.57 10.70
CA PRO A 247 21.10 -3.03 10.76
C PRO A 247 19.66 -3.50 10.59
N VAL A 248 18.74 -2.92 11.37
CA VAL A 248 17.33 -3.31 11.38
C VAL A 248 16.71 -3.02 10.00
N MET A 249 17.01 -1.85 9.43
CA MET A 249 16.60 -1.51 8.07
C MET A 249 17.11 -2.53 7.04
N PHE A 250 18.38 -2.91 7.09
CA PHE A 250 18.93 -3.92 6.17
C PHE A 250 18.25 -5.27 6.28
N ASP A 251 17.95 -5.74 7.49
CA ASP A 251 17.24 -7.00 7.66
C ASP A 251 15.81 -6.94 7.11
N LEU A 252 15.10 -5.83 7.33
CA LEU A 252 13.75 -5.62 6.78
C LEU A 252 13.78 -5.44 5.26
N VAL A 253 14.83 -4.84 4.70
CA VAL A 253 15.04 -4.80 3.24
C VAL A 253 15.20 -6.22 2.68
N ARG A 254 15.94 -7.12 3.35
CA ARG A 254 16.04 -8.53 2.91
C ARG A 254 14.67 -9.22 2.88
N VAL A 255 13.84 -8.98 3.90
CA VAL A 255 12.45 -9.47 3.93
C VAL A 255 11.64 -8.91 2.75
N ALA A 256 11.73 -7.60 2.51
CA ALA A 256 11.07 -6.96 1.37
C ALA A 256 11.55 -7.51 0.02
N LEU A 257 12.85 -7.78 -0.16
CA LEU A 257 13.40 -8.39 -1.39
C LEU A 257 12.84 -9.81 -1.60
N ALA A 258 12.72 -10.62 -0.53
CA ALA A 258 12.10 -11.95 -0.62
C ALA A 258 10.63 -11.84 -1.06
N HIS A 259 9.90 -10.83 -0.59
CA HIS A 259 8.53 -10.55 -1.02
C HIS A 259 8.46 -10.02 -2.47
N TYR A 260 9.40 -9.16 -2.89
CA TYR A 260 9.48 -8.71 -4.29
C TYR A 260 9.74 -9.86 -5.25
N ARG A 261 10.57 -10.84 -4.88
CA ARG A 261 10.76 -12.06 -5.67
C ARG A 261 9.45 -12.80 -5.90
N ALA A 262 8.59 -12.91 -4.89
CA ALA A 262 7.25 -13.49 -5.05
C ALA A 262 6.36 -12.64 -5.98
N GLY A 263 6.43 -11.30 -5.92
CA GLY A 263 5.74 -10.43 -6.87
C GLY A 263 6.26 -10.54 -8.31
N ILE A 264 7.56 -10.81 -8.48
CA ILE A 264 8.17 -11.10 -9.78
C ILE A 264 7.66 -12.45 -10.32
N ASP A 265 7.58 -13.47 -9.47
CA ASP A 265 7.03 -14.78 -9.85
C ASP A 265 5.53 -14.68 -10.20
N TYR A 266 4.76 -13.91 -9.44
CA TYR A 266 3.37 -13.55 -9.76
C TYR A 266 3.28 -12.93 -11.16
N THR A 267 4.16 -11.96 -11.45
CA THR A 267 4.19 -11.27 -12.76
C THR A 267 4.52 -12.24 -13.90
N PHE A 268 5.42 -13.21 -13.68
CA PHE A 268 5.78 -14.20 -14.69
C PHE A 268 4.74 -15.31 -14.89
N ALA A 269 3.87 -15.55 -13.91
CA ALA A 269 2.71 -16.42 -14.07
C ALA A 269 1.65 -15.83 -15.02
N ILE A 270 1.64 -14.50 -15.19
CA ILE A 270 0.80 -13.81 -16.17
C ILE A 270 1.45 -13.88 -17.57
N PRO A 271 0.76 -14.40 -18.60
CA PRO A 271 1.35 -14.58 -19.91
C PRO A 271 1.67 -13.23 -20.59
N PRO A 272 2.72 -13.13 -21.43
CA PRO A 272 3.12 -11.88 -22.09
C PRO A 272 2.00 -11.18 -22.87
N ARG A 273 1.07 -11.95 -23.46
CA ARG A 273 -0.12 -11.43 -24.17
C ARG A 273 -1.06 -10.62 -23.28
N ALA A 274 -1.11 -10.90 -21.98
CA ALA A 274 -1.90 -10.15 -21.00
C ALA A 274 -1.11 -8.93 -20.50
N MET A 275 -0.64 -8.12 -21.44
CA MET A 275 0.30 -7.02 -21.21
C MET A 275 -0.19 -6.03 -20.15
N ARG A 276 -1.50 -5.73 -20.15
CA ARG A 276 -2.12 -4.79 -19.20
C ARG A 276 -1.95 -5.22 -17.75
N LEU A 277 -2.25 -6.48 -17.44
CA LEU A 277 -2.07 -7.06 -16.11
C LEU A 277 -0.58 -7.11 -15.72
N ARG A 278 0.30 -7.46 -16.67
CA ARG A 278 1.74 -7.46 -16.42
C ARG A 278 2.27 -6.07 -16.08
N LEU A 279 1.90 -5.06 -16.85
CA LEU A 279 2.34 -3.67 -16.60
C LEU A 279 1.86 -3.18 -15.23
N ALA A 280 0.62 -3.50 -14.85
CA ALA A 280 0.09 -3.20 -13.53
C ALA A 280 0.90 -3.80 -12.38
N CYS A 281 1.54 -4.96 -12.60
CA CYS A 281 2.47 -5.56 -11.62
C CYS A 281 3.90 -4.98 -11.72
N ILE A 282 4.39 -4.76 -12.95
CA ILE A 282 5.78 -4.32 -13.19
C ILE A 282 6.02 -2.94 -12.58
N TRP A 283 5.11 -1.98 -12.74
CA TRP A 283 5.36 -0.61 -12.27
C TRP A 283 5.56 -0.51 -10.76
N PRO A 284 4.69 -1.07 -9.90
CA PRO A 284 4.93 -1.07 -8.45
C PRO A 284 6.21 -1.81 -8.04
N ILE A 285 6.54 -2.94 -8.70
CA ILE A 285 7.80 -3.67 -8.42
C ILE A 285 9.00 -2.77 -8.71
N VAL A 286 9.05 -2.17 -9.89
CA VAL A 286 10.20 -1.37 -10.30
C VAL A 286 10.34 -0.12 -9.44
N ILE A 287 9.24 0.60 -9.18
CA ILE A 287 9.25 1.79 -8.31
C ILE A 287 9.69 1.42 -6.90
N GLY A 288 9.20 0.29 -6.39
CA GLY A 288 9.56 -0.27 -5.09
C GLY A 288 11.05 -0.59 -4.98
N LEU A 289 11.60 -1.38 -5.91
CA LEU A 289 13.02 -1.72 -5.94
C LEU A 289 13.91 -0.48 -6.13
N MET A 290 13.50 0.49 -6.96
CA MET A 290 14.22 1.76 -7.09
C MET A 290 14.22 2.54 -5.76
N THR A 291 13.12 2.51 -5.01
CA THR A 291 13.03 3.13 -3.67
C THR A 291 13.95 2.44 -2.69
N LEU A 292 13.94 1.10 -2.62
CA LEU A 292 14.84 0.33 -1.76
C LEU A 292 16.32 0.58 -2.10
N ARG A 293 16.67 0.71 -3.37
CA ARG A 293 18.05 1.04 -3.80
C ARG A 293 18.51 2.40 -3.27
N LEU A 294 17.63 3.40 -3.28
CA LEU A 294 17.91 4.71 -2.70
C LEU A 294 18.02 4.61 -1.18
N LEU A 295 17.13 3.85 -0.55
CA LEU A 295 17.08 3.65 0.89
C LEU A 295 18.36 3.01 1.43
N VAL A 296 18.81 1.87 0.87
CA VAL A 296 20.02 1.18 1.37
C VAL A 296 21.30 2.01 1.23
N SER A 297 21.29 2.95 0.27
CA SER A 297 22.42 3.85 0.02
C SER A 297 22.35 5.13 0.85
N ASN A 298 21.27 5.37 1.59
CA ASN A 298 21.05 6.61 2.34
C ASN A 298 21.57 6.46 3.79
N PRO A 299 22.67 7.13 4.18
CA PRO A 299 23.13 7.11 5.56
C PRO A 299 22.19 7.81 6.55
N ASN A 300 21.29 8.66 6.05
CA ASN A 300 20.47 9.58 6.83
C ASN A 300 18.96 9.28 6.64
N TRP A 301 18.60 8.01 6.50
CA TRP A 301 17.26 7.59 6.07
C TRP A 301 16.12 7.90 7.06
N ILE A 302 16.42 8.10 8.36
CA ILE A 302 15.45 8.53 9.39
C ILE A 302 15.42 10.06 9.56
N GLU A 303 16.34 10.80 8.95
CA GLU A 303 16.41 12.25 9.10
C GLU A 303 15.28 12.98 8.36
N PRO A 304 14.70 14.04 8.95
CA PRO A 304 13.68 14.83 8.28
C PRO A 304 14.25 15.50 7.03
N GLY A 305 13.48 15.51 5.94
CA GLY A 305 13.91 16.13 4.68
C GLY A 305 14.94 15.34 3.87
N ARG A 306 15.45 14.21 4.38
CA ARG A 306 16.40 13.31 3.69
C ARG A 306 15.74 12.05 3.12
N ALA A 307 14.44 12.12 2.80
CA ALA A 307 13.66 10.98 2.36
C ALA A 307 14.18 10.36 1.04
N SER A 308 14.24 9.03 0.99
CA SER A 308 14.63 8.27 -0.20
C SER A 308 13.48 8.22 -1.21
N LYS A 309 13.38 9.25 -2.04
CA LYS A 309 12.30 9.41 -3.02
C LYS A 309 12.77 9.28 -4.47
N VAL A 310 12.14 8.38 -5.22
CA VAL A 310 12.36 8.26 -6.67
C VAL A 310 11.82 9.49 -7.39
N ARG A 311 12.63 10.08 -8.27
CA ARG A 311 12.23 11.25 -9.06
C ARG A 311 11.16 10.87 -10.10
N ARG A 312 10.21 11.78 -10.37
CA ARG A 312 9.09 11.54 -11.31
C ARG A 312 9.57 11.17 -12.72
N ASN A 313 10.62 11.82 -13.22
CA ASN A 313 11.20 11.52 -14.53
C ASN A 313 11.77 10.09 -14.60
N GLU A 314 12.39 9.61 -13.53
CA GLU A 314 12.90 8.23 -13.44
C GLU A 314 11.74 7.22 -13.42
N VAL A 315 10.64 7.54 -12.73
CA VAL A 315 9.41 6.74 -12.80
C VAL A 315 8.87 6.67 -14.23
N TYR A 316 8.77 7.81 -14.93
CA TYR A 316 8.29 7.83 -16.31
C TYR A 316 9.20 7.05 -17.27
N LYS A 317 10.53 7.15 -17.11
CA LYS A 317 11.48 6.33 -17.88
C LYS A 317 11.26 4.85 -17.61
N ALA A 318 11.14 4.44 -16.35
CA ALA A 318 10.87 3.06 -15.97
C ALA A 318 9.56 2.53 -16.58
N VAL A 319 8.49 3.34 -16.53
CA VAL A 319 7.20 3.03 -17.17
C VAL A 319 7.37 2.86 -18.68
N ALA A 320 7.99 3.81 -19.37
CA ALA A 320 8.20 3.74 -20.82
C ALA A 320 9.02 2.49 -21.22
N TRP A 321 10.06 2.18 -20.46
CA TRP A 321 10.94 1.04 -20.67
C TRP A 321 10.31 -0.32 -20.33
N SER A 322 9.27 -0.33 -19.49
CA SER A 322 8.55 -1.56 -19.13
C SER A 322 7.70 -2.10 -20.27
N ILE A 323 7.19 -1.24 -21.17
CA ILE A 323 6.29 -1.64 -22.27
C ILE A 323 6.96 -2.67 -23.19
N PRO A 324 8.09 -2.39 -23.85
CA PRO A 324 8.74 -3.37 -24.72
C PRO A 324 9.28 -4.58 -23.95
N ARG A 325 9.62 -4.42 -22.66
CA ARG A 325 10.12 -5.51 -21.80
C ARG A 325 9.02 -6.46 -21.35
N SER A 326 7.78 -5.98 -21.20
CA SER A 326 6.66 -6.78 -20.72
C SER A 326 6.35 -7.99 -21.62
N LEU A 327 6.72 -7.91 -22.90
CA LEU A 327 6.53 -8.97 -23.89
C LEU A 327 7.63 -10.05 -23.87
N SER A 328 8.78 -9.80 -23.22
CA SER A 328 9.92 -10.71 -23.18
C SER A 328 10.30 -11.10 -21.76
N ASN A 329 10.00 -12.34 -21.36
CA ASN A 329 10.35 -12.85 -20.04
C ASN A 329 11.86 -12.76 -19.75
N GLY A 330 12.71 -13.05 -20.74
CA GLY A 330 14.17 -12.96 -20.57
C GLY A 330 14.66 -11.52 -20.37
N SER A 331 14.13 -10.57 -21.14
CA SER A 331 14.48 -9.15 -20.98
C SER A 331 14.01 -8.58 -19.63
N LEU A 332 12.77 -8.92 -19.24
CA LEU A 332 12.20 -8.50 -17.97
C LEU A 332 12.94 -9.12 -16.78
N ARG A 333 13.28 -10.41 -16.84
CA ARG A 333 14.05 -11.11 -15.79
C ARG A 333 15.40 -10.46 -15.56
N ARG A 334 16.18 -10.23 -16.62
CA ARG A 334 17.46 -9.52 -16.53
C ARG A 334 17.33 -8.12 -15.91
N TRP A 335 16.22 -7.43 -16.14
CA TRP A 335 15.99 -6.12 -15.55
C TRP A 335 15.71 -6.20 -14.05
N PHE A 336 14.84 -7.13 -13.63
CA PHE A 336 14.58 -7.37 -12.22
C PHE A 336 15.83 -7.87 -11.47
N ASP A 337 16.56 -8.83 -12.03
CA ASP A 337 17.78 -9.37 -11.44
C ASP A 337 18.84 -8.27 -11.23
N ARG A 338 18.95 -7.32 -12.18
CA ARG A 338 19.83 -6.16 -12.02
C ARG A 338 19.39 -5.27 -10.86
N LEU A 339 18.10 -4.92 -10.79
CA LEU A 339 17.58 -4.07 -9.71
C LEU A 339 17.75 -4.72 -8.33
N LEU A 340 17.46 -6.02 -8.22
CA LEU A 340 17.69 -6.79 -6.99
C LEU A 340 19.18 -6.82 -6.63
N GLY A 341 20.03 -7.20 -7.58
CA GLY A 341 21.48 -7.32 -7.37
C GLY A 341 22.14 -5.99 -7.00
N ASP A 342 21.66 -4.86 -7.53
CA ASP A 342 22.13 -3.53 -7.12
C ASP A 342 21.91 -3.25 -5.63
N ILE A 343 20.80 -3.72 -5.07
CA ILE A 343 20.46 -3.56 -3.65
C ILE A 343 21.27 -4.55 -2.81
N GLU A 344 21.32 -5.81 -3.22
CA GLU A 344 22.02 -6.89 -2.49
C GLU A 344 23.51 -6.62 -2.36
N ARG A 345 24.17 -6.07 -3.39
CA ARG A 345 25.57 -5.65 -3.29
C ARG A 345 25.84 -4.64 -2.17
N VAL A 346 24.90 -3.73 -1.92
CA VAL A 346 25.02 -2.75 -0.81
C VAL A 346 24.85 -3.45 0.54
N LEU A 347 23.90 -4.38 0.64
CA LEU A 347 23.64 -5.15 1.86
C LEU A 347 24.83 -6.05 2.22
N ASP A 348 25.43 -6.72 1.23
CA ASP A 348 26.55 -7.66 1.42
C ASP A 348 27.85 -6.94 1.78
N ALA A 349 28.11 -5.79 1.14
CA ALA A 349 29.28 -4.95 1.48
C ALA A 349 29.27 -4.52 2.96
N ALA A 350 28.08 -4.28 3.53
CA ALA A 350 27.94 -3.92 4.94
C ALA A 350 28.16 -5.09 5.91
N VAL A 351 27.88 -6.34 5.50
CA VAL A 351 28.20 -7.52 6.30
C VAL A 351 29.72 -7.71 6.37
N VAL A 352 30.40 -7.58 5.24
CA VAL A 352 31.87 -7.68 5.19
C VAL A 352 32.55 -6.62 6.05
N ALA A 353 32.01 -5.39 6.07
CA ALA A 353 32.53 -4.30 6.90
C ALA A 353 32.36 -4.52 8.42
N ARG A 354 31.47 -5.41 8.87
CA ARG A 354 31.30 -5.74 10.31
C ARG A 354 32.23 -6.85 10.81
N HIS A 355 32.82 -7.62 9.90
CA HIS A 355 33.73 -8.72 10.21
C HIS A 355 35.20 -8.37 10.01
N ARG A 356 35.49 -7.11 9.67
CA ARG A 356 36.81 -6.49 9.70
C ARG A 356 36.85 -5.52 10.88
#